data_AF-A0A2T4DF25-F1
#
_entry.id   AF-A0A2T4DF25-F1
#
_cell.length_a   1.000
_cell.length_b   1.000
_cell.length_c   1.000
_cell.angle_alpha   90.00
_cell.angle_beta   90.00
_cell.angle_gamma   90.00
#
_symmetry.space_group_name_H-M   'P 1'
#
loop_
_entity.id
_entity.type
_entity.pdbx_description
1 polymer ?
#
loop_
_entity_poly.entity_id
_entity_poly.type
_entity_poly.pdbx_seq_one_letter_code
_entity_poly.pdbx_strand_id
1 'polypeptide(L)'
;MSAKGSISSGPRYHFYFQELLGENPKSVFLELEEPQELRVEKETCRTKSRDFLVVEIPSEDMDKIAIDWIKKRKLQGAVGGPVGQEWGSPDCPWD
;
A
#
# COMPACT_ATOMS: atom_id res chain seq x y z
N MET A 1 20.22 -0.79 15.31
CA MET A 1 20.00 0.19 14.22
C MET A 1 18.86 -0.33 13.35
N SER A 2 17.90 0.52 12.98
CA SER A 2 16.81 0.16 12.08
C SER A 2 17.03 0.81 10.72
N ALA A 3 16.76 0.10 9.64
CA ALA A 3 16.90 0.61 8.28
C ALA A 3 15.51 0.86 7.66
N LYS A 4 15.31 2.04 7.07
CA LYS A 4 14.12 2.38 6.29
C LYS A 4 14.34 1.89 4.86
N GLY A 5 13.53 0.93 4.41
CA GLY A 5 13.57 0.40 3.04
C GLY A 5 12.41 0.95 2.22
N SER A 6 12.72 1.70 1.15
CA SER A 6 11.70 2.25 0.24
C SER A 6 11.07 1.14 -0.61
N ILE A 7 9.75 1.16 -0.78
CA ILE A 7 9.00 0.29 -1.70
C ILE A 7 8.56 1.09 -2.92
N SER A 8 7.90 2.23 -2.69
CA SER A 8 7.44 3.12 -3.75
C SER A 8 7.52 4.56 -3.24
N SER A 9 7.83 5.50 -4.13
CA SER A 9 7.86 6.92 -3.81
C SER A 9 7.37 7.72 -5.00
N GLY A 10 6.59 8.74 -4.70
CA GLY A 10 6.13 9.74 -5.65
C GLY A 10 6.37 11.15 -5.11
N PRO A 11 5.96 12.19 -5.85
CA PRO A 11 6.10 13.57 -5.43
C PRO A 11 5.38 13.90 -4.12
N ARG A 12 4.34 13.14 -3.77
CA ARG A 12 3.47 13.40 -2.62
C ARG A 12 3.31 12.22 -1.67
N TYR A 13 4.07 11.15 -1.87
CA TYR A 13 3.96 9.96 -1.02
C TYR A 13 5.28 9.20 -0.90
N HIS A 14 5.47 8.55 0.23
CA HIS A 14 6.54 7.59 0.46
C HIS A 14 5.98 6.32 1.10
N PHE A 15 6.00 5.22 0.35
CA PHE A 15 5.63 3.90 0.82
C PHE A 15 6.89 3.09 1.13
N TYR A 16 7.03 2.65 2.39
CA TYR A 16 8.24 2.03 2.88
C TYR A 16 7.95 0.99 3.97
N PHE A 17 8.98 0.24 4.33
CA PHE A 17 8.99 -0.59 5.53
C PHE A 17 10.18 -0.23 6.41
N GLN A 18 10.07 -0.55 7.69
CA GLN A 18 11.15 -0.38 8.64
C GLN A 18 11.65 -1.77 9.05
N GLU A 19 12.90 -2.09 8.70
CA GLU A 19 13.53 -3.35 9.09
C GLU A 19 14.32 -3.16 10.39
N LEU A 20 13.97 -3.96 11.39
CA LEU A 20 14.81 -4.23 12.55
C LEU A 20 15.44 -5.61 12.29
N LEU A 21 16.65 -5.63 11.71
CA LEU A 21 17.50 -6.80 11.54
C LEU A 21 16.76 -8.09 11.11
N GLY A 22 16.50 -8.20 9.80
CA GLY A 22 16.44 -9.48 9.10
C GLY A 22 15.21 -10.35 9.34
N GLU A 23 14.07 -9.97 8.77
CA GLU A 23 13.10 -10.86 8.11
C GLU A 23 11.98 -9.97 7.53
N ASN A 24 11.28 -10.47 6.50
CA ASN A 24 10.24 -9.77 5.73
C ASN A 24 9.47 -8.71 6.54
N PRO A 25 9.16 -7.55 5.94
CA PRO A 25 8.55 -6.45 6.67
C PRO A 25 7.21 -6.87 7.29
N LYS A 26 7.16 -6.90 8.63
CA LYS A 26 5.93 -7.17 9.39
C LYS A 26 4.91 -6.06 9.25
N SER A 27 5.38 -4.84 8.99
CA SER A 27 4.58 -3.65 8.84
C SER A 27 5.13 -2.79 7.71
N VAL A 28 4.23 -2.11 7.03
CA VAL A 28 4.51 -1.10 6.02
C VAL A 28 3.91 0.21 6.47
N PHE A 29 4.49 1.30 5.99
CA PHE A 29 4.11 2.65 6.34
C PHE A 29 3.92 3.43 5.04
N LEU A 30 2.87 4.23 5.01
CA LEU A 30 2.58 5.17 3.95
C LEU A 30 2.65 6.58 4.55
N GLU A 31 3.69 7.31 4.19
CA GLU A 31 3.80 8.74 4.42
C GLU A 31 3.15 9.47 3.25
N LEU A 32 2.28 10.43 3.53
CA LEU A 32 1.63 11.28 2.54
C LEU A 32 2.01 12.72 2.81
N GLU A 33 2.42 13.43 1.77
CA GLU A 33 2.79 14.84 1.81
C GLU A 33 1.64 15.69 1.26
N GLU A 34 1.15 16.61 2.11
CA GLU A 34 0.04 17.51 1.81
C GLU A 34 -1.20 16.78 1.24
N PRO A 35 -1.82 15.82 1.95
CA PRO A 35 -3.01 15.14 1.44
C PRO A 35 -4.14 16.13 1.16
N GLN A 36 -4.86 15.93 0.06
CA GLN A 36 -5.96 16.82 -0.34
C GLN A 36 -7.12 16.79 0.65
N GLU A 37 -7.46 15.60 1.15
CA GLU A 37 -8.41 15.40 2.24
C GLU A 37 -7.80 14.51 3.33
N LEU A 38 -7.96 14.92 4.58
CA LEU A 38 -7.58 14.16 5.78
C LEU A 38 -8.68 14.29 6.83
N ARG A 39 -9.28 13.17 7.21
CA ARG A 39 -10.31 13.11 8.25
C ARG A 39 -9.96 12.06 9.29
N VAL A 40 -9.95 12.48 10.56
CA VAL A 40 -9.75 11.59 11.71
C VAL A 40 -11.06 11.54 12.48
N GLU A 41 -11.65 10.36 12.59
CA GLU A 41 -12.90 10.15 13.33
C GLU A 41 -12.66 9.21 14.49
N LYS A 42 -13.27 9.52 15.63
CA LYS A 42 -13.24 8.65 16.80
C LYS A 42 -14.65 8.30 17.19
N GLU A 43 -15.01 7.05 17.00
CA GLU A 43 -16.32 6.53 17.39
C GLU A 43 -16.18 5.74 18.70
N THR A 44 -16.92 6.14 19.72
CA THR A 44 -16.95 5.42 21.01
C THR A 44 -18.33 4.84 21.22
N CYS A 45 -18.44 3.50 21.17
CA CYS A 45 -19.68 2.80 21.43
C CYS A 45 -19.56 1.93 22.68
N ARG A 46 -20.33 2.28 23.71
CA ARG A 46 -20.37 1.64 25.04
C ARG A 46 -19.02 1.57 25.75
N THR A 47 -18.18 0.59 25.39
CA THR A 47 -16.86 0.27 25.98
C THR A 47 -15.76 0.09 24.95
N LYS A 48 -16.05 0.24 23.65
CA LYS A 48 -15.06 0.13 22.57
C LYS A 48 -14.95 1.47 21.84
N SER A 49 -13.74 2.01 21.76
CA SER A 49 -13.42 3.09 20.84
C SER A 49 -12.84 2.50 19.55
N ARG A 50 -13.27 3.04 18.41
CA ARG A 50 -12.66 2.84 17.10
C ARG A 50 -12.19 4.19 16.59
N ASP A 51 -10.96 4.22 16.12
CA ASP A 51 -10.38 5.38 15.46
C ASP A 51 -10.37 5.08 13.96
N PHE A 52 -10.91 6.00 13.16
CA PHE A 52 -10.89 5.95 11.70
C PHE A 52 -9.96 7.04 11.19
N LEU A 53 -9.16 6.70 10.20
CA LEU A 53 -8.34 7.63 9.44
C LEU A 53 -8.75 7.49 7.97
N VAL A 54 -9.29 8.57 7.39
CA VAL A 54 -9.62 8.67 5.98
C VAL A 54 -8.67 9.67 5.36
N VAL A 55 -7.99 9.27 4.28
CA VAL A 55 -7.09 10.14 3.53
C VAL A 55 -7.38 9.96 2.06
N GLU A 56 -7.43 11.07 1.33
CA GLU A 56 -7.49 11.03 -0.13
C GLU A 56 -6.11 10.65 -0.69
N ILE A 57 -6.09 9.64 -1.55
CA ILE A 57 -4.92 9.22 -2.32
C ILE A 57 -5.33 9.22 -3.79
N PRO A 58 -4.64 9.96 -4.67
CA PRO A 58 -4.89 9.91 -6.11
C PRO A 58 -4.85 8.47 -6.62
N SER A 59 -5.77 8.10 -7.52
CA SER A 59 -5.88 6.72 -8.00
C SER A 59 -4.59 6.22 -8.64
N GLU A 60 -3.92 7.06 -9.43
CA GLU A 60 -2.65 6.73 -10.09
C GLU A 60 -1.52 6.41 -9.09
N ASP A 61 -1.47 7.15 -7.98
CA ASP A 61 -0.50 6.90 -6.91
C ASP A 61 -0.82 5.59 -6.19
N MET A 62 -2.10 5.33 -5.92
CA MET A 62 -2.56 4.08 -5.29
C MET A 62 -2.28 2.85 -6.17
N ASP A 63 -2.52 2.95 -7.48
CA ASP A 63 -2.23 1.88 -8.44
C ASP A 63 -0.74 1.54 -8.42
N LYS A 64 0.11 2.57 -8.45
CA LYS A 64 1.57 2.40 -8.37
C LYS A 64 2.00 1.76 -7.06
N ILE A 65 1.45 2.21 -5.92
CA ILE A 65 1.71 1.61 -4.60
C ILE A 65 1.33 0.13 -4.60
N ALA A 66 0.14 -0.22 -5.13
CA ALA A 66 -0.35 -1.59 -5.17
C ALA A 66 0.54 -2.51 -6.03
N ILE A 67 0.90 -2.05 -7.24
CA ILE A 67 1.77 -2.79 -8.16
C ILE A 67 3.15 -3.01 -7.53
N ASP A 68 3.77 -1.95 -6.97
CA ASP A 68 5.08 -2.03 -6.35
C ASP A 68 5.07 -2.97 -5.13
N TRP A 69 3.98 -2.97 -4.37
CA TRP A 69 3.79 -3.89 -3.26
C TRP A 69 3.73 -5.36 -3.70
N ILE A 70 2.90 -5.67 -4.70
CA ILE A 70 2.77 -7.03 -5.26
C ILE A 70 4.13 -7.51 -5.77
N LYS A 71 4.86 -6.65 -6.51
CA LYS A 71 6.20 -6.96 -7.00
C LYS A 71 7.18 -7.19 -5.87
N LYS A 72 7.23 -6.32 -4.86
CA LYS A 72 8.13 -6.42 -3.71
C LYS A 72 7.93 -7.73 -2.93
N ARG A 73 6.68 -8.15 -2.76
CA ARG A 73 6.29 -9.36 -2.02
C ARG A 73 6.25 -10.62 -2.89
N LYS A 74 6.49 -10.50 -4.20
CA LYS A 74 6.40 -11.58 -5.19
C LYS A 74 5.03 -12.29 -5.18
N LEU A 75 3.94 -11.51 -5.13
CA LEU A 75 2.57 -12.00 -5.03
C LEU A 75 1.89 -12.24 -6.39
N GLN A 76 2.64 -12.29 -7.49
CA GLN A 76 2.09 -12.48 -8.84
C GLN A 76 1.26 -13.78 -8.96
N GLY A 77 1.70 -14.86 -8.31
CA GLY A 77 0.94 -16.11 -8.28
C GLY A 77 -0.42 -16.00 -7.58
N ALA A 78 -0.59 -15.06 -6.64
CA ALA A 78 -1.85 -14.86 -5.93
C ALA A 78 -2.88 -14.08 -6.76
N VAL A 79 -2.42 -13.28 -7.73
CA VAL A 79 -3.30 -12.56 -8.67
C VAL A 79 -3.52 -13.35 -9.97
N GLY A 80 -2.96 -14.56 -10.09
CA GLY A 80 -3.22 -15.44 -11.25
C GLY A 80 -2.43 -15.07 -12.50
N GLY A 81 -1.29 -14.39 -12.37
CA GLY A 81 -0.45 -13.99 -13.51
C GLY A 81 0.52 -12.85 -13.17
N PRO A 82 1.31 -12.37 -14.15
CA PRO A 82 2.00 -11.09 -14.00
C PRO A 82 1.01 -9.97 -13.64
N VAL A 83 1.46 -8.98 -12.86
CA VAL A 83 0.60 -7.86 -12.45
C VAL A 83 0.12 -7.08 -13.67
N GLY A 84 -1.19 -6.91 -13.82
CA GLY A 84 -1.85 -6.32 -14.99
C GLY A 84 -2.11 -7.31 -16.14
N GLN A 85 -1.72 -8.58 -15.99
CA GLN A 85 -1.98 -9.68 -16.94
C GLN A 85 -2.50 -10.92 -16.21
N GLU A 86 -3.35 -10.68 -15.21
CA GLU A 86 -4.03 -11.72 -14.46
C GLU A 86 -4.98 -12.52 -15.39
N TRP A 87 -5.13 -13.83 -15.16
CA TRP A 87 -6.09 -14.63 -15.91
C TRP A 87 -7.51 -14.07 -15.79
N GLY A 88 -8.16 -13.82 -16.94
CA GLY A 88 -9.48 -13.20 -17.04
C GLY A 88 -9.47 -11.67 -16.93
N SER A 89 -8.30 -11.03 -16.81
CA SER A 89 -8.18 -9.58 -16.96
C SER A 89 -8.45 -9.17 -18.42
N PRO A 90 -9.20 -8.07 -18.67
CA PRO A 90 -9.39 -7.53 -20.03
C PRO A 90 -8.07 -7.23 -20.76
N ASP A 91 -7.00 -6.99 -20.00
CA ASP A 91 -5.68 -6.63 -20.51
C ASP A 91 -4.73 -7.85 -20.62
N CYS A 92 -5.21 -9.07 -20.34
CA CYS A 92 -4.43 -10.29 -20.51
C CYS A 92 -4.29 -10.61 -22.01
N PRO A 93 -3.07 -10.63 -22.58
CA PRO A 93 -2.88 -10.87 -24.02
C PRO A 93 -3.04 -12.35 -24.41
N TRP A 94 -3.25 -13.21 -23.43
CA TRP A 94 -3.45 -14.65 -23.60
C TRP A 94 -4.85 -14.98 -23.09
N ASP A 95 -5.77 -15.23 -24.02
CA ASP A 95 -7.13 -15.71 -23.77
C ASP A 95 -7.23 -17.17 -24.22
#